data_AF-A0A955MR61-F1
#
_entry.id   AF-A0A955MR61-F1
#
_cell.length_a   1.000
_cell.length_b   1.000
_cell.length_c   1.000
_cell.angle_alpha   90.00
_cell.angle_beta   90.00
_cell.angle_gamma   90.00
#
_symmetry.space_group_name_H-M   'P 1'
#
loop_
_entity.id
_entity.type
_entity.pdbx_description
1 polymer ?
#
loop_
_entity_poly.entity_id
_entity_poly.type
_entity_poly.pdbx_seq_one_letter_code
_entity_poly.pdbx_strand_id
1 'polypeptide(L)' 'MSKIQTKRVYEKADRNDGYRVLVDRVWPRGISKEKMKADLWLKEAAPSSDLRKWFNHDQSKWEKFKSRYFEELDSNSER' A
#
# COMPACT_ATOMS: atom_id res chain seq x y z
N MET A 1 -17.33 -7.91 10.00
CA MET A 1 -16.32 -7.35 9.07
C MET A 1 -15.63 -6.18 9.76
N SER A 2 -14.30 -6.16 9.79
CA SER A 2 -13.54 -5.04 10.35
C SER A 2 -13.54 -3.86 9.38
N LYS A 3 -13.63 -2.63 9.90
CA LYS A 3 -13.62 -1.41 9.09
C LYS A 3 -12.20 -1.10 8.64
N ILE A 4 -11.97 -1.00 7.32
CA ILE A 4 -10.70 -0.56 6.75
C ILE A 4 -10.78 0.95 6.49
N GLN A 5 -9.73 1.67 6.88
CA GLN A 5 -9.59 3.10 6.65
C GLN A 5 -8.29 3.37 5.90
N THR A 6 -8.30 4.36 5.01
CA THR A 6 -7.11 4.82 4.30
C THR A 6 -6.63 6.14 4.91
N LYS A 7 -5.31 6.29 5.02
CA LYS A 7 -4.65 7.48 5.54
C LYS A 7 -3.31 7.66 4.84
N ARG A 8 -2.95 8.88 4.46
CA ARG A 8 -1.66 9.13 3.82
C ARG A 8 -0.55 8.98 4.84
N VAL A 9 0.59 8.45 4.40
CA VAL A 9 1.78 8.26 5.23
C VAL A 9 2.31 9.55 5.87
N TYR A 10 2.01 10.71 5.27
CA TYR A 10 2.41 12.03 5.76
C TYR A 10 1.45 12.65 6.77
N GLU A 11 0.27 12.04 6.97
CA GLU A 11 -0.66 12.46 8.02
C GLU A 11 -0.19 11.92 9.37
N LYS A 12 -0.36 12.73 10.42
CA LYS A 12 0.07 12.35 11.78
C LYS A 12 -0.69 11.11 12.26
N ALA A 13 0.03 10.17 12.84
CA ALA A 13 -0.55 9.02 13.54
C ALA A 13 -1.54 9.49 14.61
N ASP A 14 -2.75 8.93 14.60
CA ASP A 14 -3.80 9.22 15.56
C ASP A 14 -4.10 7.98 16.41
N ARG A 15 -4.61 8.19 17.63
CA ARG A 15 -4.98 7.08 18.54
C ARG A 15 -6.16 6.27 18.00
N ASN A 16 -6.99 6.89 17.16
CA ASN A 16 -8.14 6.25 16.53
C ASN A 16 -7.79 5.49 15.24
N ASP A 17 -6.51 5.50 14.80
CA ASP A 17 -6.08 4.77 13.60
C ASP A 17 -6.10 3.24 13.79
N GLY A 18 -6.20 2.75 15.03
CA GLY A 18 -6.19 1.33 15.34
C GLY A 18 -4.87 0.66 14.92
N TYR A 19 -4.98 -0.50 14.26
CA TYR A 19 -3.83 -1.25 13.74
C TYR A 19 -3.40 -0.70 12.38
N ARG A 20 -2.17 -0.20 12.28
CA ARG A 20 -1.68 0.54 11.12
C ARG A 20 -0.80 -0.34 10.23
N VAL A 21 -1.28 -0.60 9.02
CA VAL A 21 -0.57 -1.39 8.01
C VAL A 21 -0.02 -0.46 6.92
N LEU A 22 1.29 -0.50 6.70
CA LEU A 22 1.93 0.11 5.55
C LEU A 22 1.92 -0.89 4.39
N VAL A 23 1.20 -0.56 3.31
CA VAL A 23 1.17 -1.33 2.05
C VAL A 23 1.93 -0.55 0.98
N ASP A 24 3.26 -0.67 0.99
CA ASP A 24 4.14 -0.14 -0.05
C ASP A 24 5.41 -1.00 -0.12
N ARG A 25 6.07 -1.07 -1.28
CA ARG A 25 7.38 -1.76 -1.40
C ARG A 25 8.54 -0.87 -0.97
N VAL A 26 8.32 0.43 -0.88
CA VAL A 26 9.32 1.45 -0.56
C VAL A 26 8.91 2.20 0.70
N TRP A 27 9.88 2.46 1.57
CA TRP A 27 9.65 3.27 2.74
C TRP A 27 9.40 4.74 2.34
N PRO A 28 8.37 5.42 2.88
CA PRO A 28 8.11 6.82 2.57
C PRO A 28 9.29 7.74 2.89
N ARG A 29 9.67 8.59 1.94
CA ARG A 29 10.78 9.53 2.13
C ARG A 29 10.47 10.53 3.22
N GLY A 30 11.47 10.83 4.07
CA GLY A 30 11.36 11.86 5.12
C GLY A 30 10.56 11.46 6.35
N ILE A 31 10.12 10.21 6.47
CA ILE A 31 9.35 9.72 7.62
C ILE A 31 10.21 8.70 8.37
N SER A 32 10.39 8.87 9.68
CA SER A 32 11.06 7.87 10.52
C SER A 32 10.10 6.73 10.89
N LYS A 33 10.63 5.56 11.26
CA LYS A 33 9.80 4.43 11.77
C LYS A 33 8.94 4.86 12.96
N GLU A 34 9.50 5.64 13.87
CA GLU A 34 8.82 6.17 15.06
C GLU A 34 7.66 7.11 14.73
N LYS A 35 7.82 7.97 13.71
CA LYS A 35 6.74 8.84 13.23
C LYS A 35 5.68 8.04 12.47
N MET A 36 6.12 7.05 11.69
CA MET A 36 5.25 6.24 10.86
C MET A 36 4.32 5.38 11.71
N LYS A 37 4.74 4.91 12.90
CA LYS A 37 3.98 4.01 13.79
C LYS A 37 3.15 2.98 13.03
N ALA A 38 3.78 2.30 12.07
CA ALA A 38 3.15 1.18 11.37
C ALA A 38 3.40 -0.08 12.20
N ASP A 39 2.33 -0.77 12.56
CA ASP A 39 2.39 -2.04 13.28
C ASP A 39 2.83 -3.17 12.35
N LEU A 40 2.52 -3.05 11.06
CA LEU A 40 2.92 -3.99 10.02
C LEU A 40 3.37 -3.27 8.75
N TRP A 41 4.46 -3.75 8.14
CA TRP A 41 4.86 -3.35 6.79
C TRP A 41 4.61 -4.50 5.81
N LEU A 42 3.40 -4.52 5.23
CA LEU A 42 2.92 -5.57 4.33
C LEU A 42 3.31 -5.27 2.88
N LYS A 43 4.59 -5.49 2.57
CA LYS A 43 5.17 -5.25 1.24
C LYS A 43 4.53 -6.12 0.15
N GLU A 44 4.14 -7.33 0.51
CA GLU A 44 3.65 -8.36 -0.41
C GLU A 44 2.27 -8.03 -0.96
N ALA A 45 1.48 -7.26 -0.21
CA ALA A 45 0.22 -6.71 -0.70
C ALA A 45 0.42 -5.48 -1.58
N ALA A 46 1.63 -4.94 -1.75
CA ALA A 46 1.85 -3.77 -2.61
C ALA A 46 2.13 -4.18 -4.07
N PRO A 47 1.66 -3.40 -5.06
CA PRO A 47 1.88 -3.70 -6.48
C PRO A 47 3.37 -3.81 -6.80
N SER A 48 3.71 -4.62 -7.80
CA SER A 48 5.08 -4.76 -8.25
C SER A 48 5.68 -3.44 -8.73
N SER A 49 7.01 -3.35 -8.65
CA SER A 49 7.75 -2.20 -9.18
C SER A 49 7.47 -1.97 -10.66
N ASP A 50 7.33 -3.05 -11.44
CA ASP A 50 7.08 -2.99 -12.88
C ASP A 50 5.65 -2.57 -13.17
N LEU A 51 4.66 -3.09 -12.43
CA LEU A 51 3.26 -2.66 -12.57
C LEU A 51 3.08 -1.19 -12.19
N ARG A 52 3.74 -0.74 -11.11
CA ARG A 52 3.74 0.66 -10.69
C ARG A 52 4.36 1.58 -11.75
N LYS A 53 5.50 1.21 -12.33
CA LYS A 53 6.14 1.95 -13.43
C LYS A 53 5.26 2.01 -14.67
N TRP A 54 4.62 0.90 -15.03
CA TRP A 54 3.71 0.83 -16.18
C TRP A 54 2.48 1.74 -16.00
N PHE A 55 1.92 1.79 -14.78
CA PHE A 55 0.80 2.67 -14.46
C PHE A 55 1.17 4.14 -14.62
N ASN A 56 2.35 4.55 -14.14
CA ASN A 56 2.88 5.90 -14.28
C ASN A 56 1.90 7.05 -13.91
N HIS A 57 0.98 6.79 -12.99
CA HIS A 57 -0.09 7.73 -12.60
C HIS A 57 -1.02 8.15 -13.76
N ASP A 58 -1.08 7.36 -14.82
CA ASP A 58 -1.96 7.59 -15.95
C ASP A 58 -3.38 7.10 -15.63
N GLN A 59 -4.30 8.04 -15.43
CA GLN A 59 -5.68 7.75 -15.08
C GLN A 59 -6.40 6.89 -16.14
N SER A 60 -6.01 6.98 -17.41
CA SER A 60 -6.61 6.15 -18.47
C SER A 60 -6.31 4.65 -18.29
N LYS A 61 -5.23 4.32 -17.57
CA LYS A 61 -4.82 2.94 -17.29
C LYS A 61 -5.43 2.38 -16.01
N TRP A 62 -6.21 3.15 -15.26
CA TRP A 62 -6.66 2.79 -13.90
C TRP A 62 -7.40 1.44 -13.84
N GLU A 63 -8.37 1.23 -14.72
CA GLU A 63 -9.14 -0.03 -14.73
C GLU A 63 -8.24 -1.24 -15.02
N LYS A 64 -7.30 -1.09 -15.95
CA LYS A 64 -6.36 -2.16 -16.28
C LYS A 64 -5.30 -2.36 -15.20
N PHE A 65 -4.90 -1.30 -14.50
CA PHE A 65 -4.03 -1.36 -13.33
C PHE A 65 -4.68 -2.18 -12.21
N LYS A 66 -5.95 -1.91 -11.89
CA LYS A 66 -6.70 -2.69 -10.88
C LYS A 66 -6.73 -4.18 -11.24
N SER A 67 -7.09 -4.53 -12.48
CA SER A 67 -7.09 -5.93 -12.96
C SER A 67 -5.74 -6.60 -12.71
N ARG A 68 -4.65 -5.99 -13.23
CA ARG A 68 -3.31 -6.56 -13.10
C ARG A 68 -2.84 -6.66 -11.66
N TYR A 69 -3.22 -5.69 -10.82
CA TYR A 69 -2.88 -5.70 -9.41
C TYR A 69 -3.61 -6.83 -8.67
N PHE A 70 -4.88 -7.08 -8.96
CA PHE A 70 -5.58 -8.25 -8.40
C PHE A 70 -4.95 -9.56 -8.89
N GLU A 71 -4.59 -9.65 -10.17
CA GLU A 71 -3.85 -10.82 -10.71
C GLU A 71 -2.52 -11.04 -9.96
N GLU A 72 -1.78 -9.97 -9.63
CA GLU A 72 -0.58 -10.04 -8.80
C GLU A 72 -0.86 -10.55 -7.38
N LEU A 73 -1.97 -10.11 -6.75
CA LEU A 73 -2.36 -10.53 -5.40
C LEU A 73 -2.80 -11.99 -5.36
N ASP A 74 -3.59 -12.44 -6.35
CA ASP A 74 -4.06 -13.82 -6.45
C ASP A 74 -2.87 -14.76 -6.67
N SER A 75 -1.91 -14.34 -7.49
CA SER A 75 -0.66 -15.09 -7.71
C SER A 75 0.26 -15.10 -6.48
N ASN A 76 0.01 -14.24 -5.50
CA ASN A 76 0.78 -14.14 -4.26
C ASN A 76 0.12 -14.89 -3.07
N SER A 77 -0.96 -15.64 -3.31
CA SER A 77 -1.77 -16.26 -2.24
C SER A 77 -1.19 -17.52 -1.57
N GLU A 78 0.06 -17.91 -1.84
CA GLU A 78 0.69 -19.05 -1.15
C GLU A 78 2.19 -18.81 -0.91
N ARG A 79 2.53 -18.16 0.20
CA ARG A 79 3.85 -18.29 0.86
C ARG A 79 3.73 -18.18 2.38
#